data_AF-A0A1W5D109-F1
#
_entry.id   AF-A0A1W5D109-F1
#
_cell.length_a   1.000
_cell.length_b   1.000
_cell.length_c   1.000
_cell.angle_alpha   90.00
_cell.angle_beta   90.00
_cell.angle_gamma   90.00
#
_symmetry.space_group_name_H-M   'P 1'
#
loop_
_entity.id
_entity.type
_entity.pdbx_description
1 polymer ?
#
loop_
_entity_poly.entity_id
_entity_poly.type
_entity_poly.pdbx_seq_one_letter_code
_entity_poly.pdbx_strand_id
1 'polypeptide(L)'
;MSDAAGGEQQPSSADNTVLVGDLLQRCRDLLDELGEFKTFLVEQKKDNAVELRQFYNSVASELKSLEKLSNADPTADRTIHTLRSSNLPFYTAVWTAAKSCTGLVTFNKRFYWDAQPARDAKRGAKPKRRSALVDIVAQDGAEWVKVSTVTETRLLFELAKAGWECGDSTDDSEEDDERRDRSHGSRAAEGNSQDSSAAKIELVKLAQDLKTAASSTRGFTTVSSNRTVAKLIESIVEEEMEGEEERGPDVWLCGTARSLLGKEKGTGEGSNVIGGGFRYDEDENDDDGTDGREQ
;
A
#
# COMPACT_ATOMS: atom_id res chain seq x y z
N MET A 1 -35.01 23.02 -27.30
CA MET A 1 -33.78 23.27 -26.50
C MET A 1 -34.20 23.34 -25.05
N SER A 2 -34.08 22.23 -24.33
CA SER A 2 -34.31 22.14 -22.90
C SER A 2 -33.35 21.07 -22.38
N ASP A 3 -32.22 21.54 -21.87
CA ASP A 3 -31.20 20.75 -21.18
C ASP A 3 -31.83 20.04 -19.97
N ALA A 4 -31.88 18.71 -20.01
CA ALA A 4 -32.12 17.89 -18.84
C ALA A 4 -30.76 17.57 -18.23
N ALA A 5 -30.42 18.32 -17.19
CA ALA A 5 -29.28 18.04 -16.33
C ALA A 5 -29.36 16.58 -15.83
N GLY A 6 -28.34 15.79 -16.17
CA GLY A 6 -28.12 14.47 -15.61
C GLY A 6 -27.82 14.61 -14.12
N GLY A 7 -28.83 14.39 -13.29
CA GLY A 7 -28.64 14.23 -11.85
C GLY A 7 -27.90 12.91 -11.61
N GLU A 8 -26.67 13.00 -11.12
CA GLU A 8 -25.98 11.86 -10.51
C GLU A 8 -26.85 11.35 -9.35
N GLN A 9 -27.48 10.18 -9.54
CA GLN A 9 -28.26 9.54 -8.49
C GLN A 9 -27.32 9.14 -7.36
N GLN A 10 -27.49 9.76 -6.19
CA GLN A 10 -26.94 9.25 -4.93
C GLN A 10 -27.40 7.79 -4.75
N PRO A 11 -26.51 6.88 -4.30
CA PRO A 11 -26.85 5.48 -4.09
C PRO A 11 -28.06 5.36 -3.16
N SER A 12 -28.99 4.45 -3.47
CA SER A 12 -30.17 4.27 -2.63
C SER A 12 -29.75 3.69 -1.27
N SER A 13 -30.49 4.00 -0.20
CA SER A 13 -30.25 3.44 1.13
C SER A 13 -30.26 1.90 1.12
N ALA A 14 -31.06 1.30 0.23
CA ALA A 14 -31.12 -0.14 0.02
C ALA A 14 -29.78 -0.70 -0.50
N ASP A 15 -29.13 -0.04 -1.47
CA ASP A 15 -27.84 -0.48 -2.02
C ASP A 15 -26.75 -0.51 -0.94
N ASN A 16 -26.74 0.49 -0.05
CA ASN A 16 -25.78 0.54 1.04
C ASN A 16 -26.02 -0.58 2.06
N THR A 17 -27.28 -0.91 2.38
CA THR A 17 -27.58 -2.01 3.31
C THR A 17 -27.18 -3.38 2.75
N VAL A 18 -27.37 -3.61 1.44
CA VAL A 18 -26.89 -4.83 0.77
C VAL A 18 -25.37 -4.89 0.80
N LEU A 19 -24.69 -3.80 0.45
CA LEU A 19 -23.23 -3.71 0.48
C LEU A 19 -22.66 -4.01 1.88
N VAL A 20 -23.27 -3.47 2.94
CA VAL A 20 -22.87 -3.76 4.32
C VAL A 20 -23.01 -5.25 4.64
N GLY A 21 -24.15 -5.84 4.26
CA GLY A 21 -24.42 -7.26 4.44
C GLY A 21 -23.37 -8.14 3.77
N ASP A 22 -23.06 -7.85 2.50
CA ASP A 22 -22.06 -8.57 1.72
C ASP A 22 -20.65 -8.46 2.33
N LEU A 23 -20.25 -7.25 2.75
CA LEU A 23 -18.96 -7.02 3.40
C LEU A 23 -18.87 -7.77 4.75
N LEU A 24 -19.94 -7.77 5.53
CA LEU A 24 -20.00 -8.52 6.79
C LEU A 24 -19.87 -10.03 6.55
N GLN A 25 -20.59 -10.57 5.57
CA GLN A 25 -20.52 -11.99 5.27
C GLN A 25 -19.11 -12.38 4.84
N ARG A 26 -18.53 -11.66 3.88
CA ARG A 26 -17.15 -11.91 3.41
C ARG A 26 -16.11 -11.79 4.51
N CYS A 27 -16.30 -10.88 5.48
CA CYS A 27 -15.38 -10.74 6.60
C CYS A 27 -15.48 -11.93 7.58
N ARG A 28 -16.69 -12.50 7.76
CA ARG A 28 -16.90 -13.71 8.56
C ARG A 28 -16.28 -14.92 7.89
N ASP A 29 -16.57 -15.13 6.60
CA ASP A 29 -15.99 -16.22 5.81
C ASP A 29 -14.46 -16.20 5.88
N LEU A 30 -13.85 -15.01 5.76
CA LEU A 30 -12.40 -14.85 5.89
C LEU A 30 -11.88 -15.21 7.29
N LEU A 31 -12.59 -14.84 8.36
CA LEU A 31 -12.20 -15.20 9.71
C LEU A 31 -12.32 -16.70 9.99
N ASP A 32 -13.35 -17.32 9.43
CA ASP A 32 -13.58 -18.76 9.53
C ASP A 32 -12.45 -19.53 8.80
N GLU A 33 -12.12 -19.15 7.56
CA GLU A 33 -10.97 -19.70 6.83
C GLU A 33 -9.65 -19.55 7.60
N LEU A 34 -9.41 -18.38 8.21
CA LEU A 34 -8.22 -18.14 9.02
C LEU A 34 -8.22 -18.97 10.32
N GLY A 35 -9.40 -19.20 10.91
CA GLY A 35 -9.59 -20.05 12.08
C GLY A 35 -9.31 -21.51 11.79
N GLU A 36 -9.79 -22.02 10.65
CA GLU A 36 -9.47 -23.36 10.15
C GLU A 36 -7.98 -23.51 9.91
N PHE A 37 -7.35 -22.54 9.25
CA PHE A 37 -5.91 -22.56 9.01
C PHE A 37 -5.10 -22.54 10.31
N LYS A 38 -5.51 -21.73 11.29
CA LYS A 38 -4.89 -21.72 12.62
C LYS A 38 -4.99 -23.09 13.30
N THR A 39 -6.15 -23.74 13.20
CA THR A 39 -6.39 -25.06 13.78
C THR A 39 -5.49 -26.11 13.11
N PHE A 40 -5.39 -26.08 11.78
CA PHE A 40 -4.48 -26.91 11.02
C PHE A 40 -3.00 -26.71 11.45
N LEU A 41 -2.56 -25.48 11.68
CA LEU A 41 -1.19 -25.22 12.16
C LEU A 41 -0.91 -25.84 13.54
N VAL A 42 -1.89 -25.81 14.45
CA VAL A 42 -1.79 -26.44 15.77
C VAL A 42 -1.71 -27.96 15.64
N GLU A 43 -2.56 -28.57 14.80
CA GLU A 43 -2.54 -30.02 14.53
C GLU A 43 -1.19 -30.48 13.96
N GLN A 44 -0.59 -29.68 13.09
CA GLN A 44 0.73 -29.94 12.50
C GLN A 44 1.90 -29.57 13.43
N LYS A 45 1.65 -29.07 14.65
CA LYS A 45 2.66 -28.57 15.60
C LYS A 45 3.55 -27.46 15.00
N LYS A 46 2.96 -26.64 14.14
CA LYS A 46 3.57 -25.47 13.47
C LYS A 46 2.91 -24.16 13.91
N ASP A 47 2.34 -24.15 15.11
CA ASP A 47 1.64 -23.01 15.72
C ASP A 47 2.53 -21.77 15.85
N ASN A 48 3.82 -21.96 16.10
CA ASN A 48 4.81 -20.89 16.21
C ASN A 48 5.58 -20.63 14.89
N ALA A 49 5.33 -21.42 13.85
CA ALA A 49 6.02 -21.26 12.57
C ALA A 49 5.48 -20.07 11.76
N VAL A 50 4.20 -19.72 11.96
CA VAL A 50 3.51 -18.66 11.21
C VAL A 50 3.01 -17.57 12.14
N GLU A 51 3.47 -16.33 11.95
CA GLU A 51 2.97 -15.15 12.67
C GLU A 51 1.57 -14.72 12.17
N LEU A 52 0.53 -15.51 12.47
CA LEU A 52 -0.84 -15.27 12.01
C LEU A 52 -1.64 -14.30 12.90
N ARG A 53 -1.26 -14.18 14.17
CA ARG A 53 -2.04 -13.49 15.21
C ARG A 53 -2.37 -12.04 14.87
N GLN A 54 -1.40 -11.29 14.35
CA GLN A 54 -1.58 -9.87 14.04
C GLN A 54 -2.58 -9.68 12.90
N PHE A 55 -2.43 -10.46 11.82
CA PHE A 55 -3.33 -10.43 10.68
C PHE A 55 -4.77 -10.80 11.08
N TYR A 56 -4.93 -11.88 11.84
CA TYR A 56 -6.24 -12.29 12.37
C TYR A 56 -6.91 -11.16 13.17
N ASN A 57 -6.16 -10.50 14.05
CA ASN A 57 -6.68 -9.39 14.85
C ASN A 57 -7.08 -8.18 14.00
N SER A 58 -6.34 -7.89 12.92
CA SER A 58 -6.69 -6.83 11.97
C SER A 58 -8.02 -7.11 11.27
N VAL A 59 -8.23 -8.33 10.78
CA VAL A 59 -9.51 -8.75 10.16
C VAL A 59 -10.65 -8.72 11.18
N ALA A 60 -10.41 -9.23 12.39
CA ALA A 60 -11.41 -9.22 13.47
C ALA A 60 -11.80 -7.79 13.90
N SER A 61 -10.86 -6.84 13.87
CA SER A 61 -11.14 -5.43 14.15
C SER A 61 -11.95 -4.76 13.03
N GLU A 62 -11.75 -5.17 11.78
CA GLU A 62 -12.54 -4.73 10.64
C GLU A 62 -13.98 -5.23 10.75
N LEU A 63 -14.19 -6.51 11.11
CA LEU A 63 -15.53 -7.06 11.35
C LEU A 63 -16.29 -6.24 12.39
N LYS A 64 -15.68 -5.99 13.55
CA LYS A 64 -16.30 -5.18 14.61
C LYS A 64 -16.62 -3.76 14.15
N SER A 65 -15.82 -3.21 13.25
CA SER A 65 -16.06 -1.86 12.70
C SER A 65 -17.23 -1.87 11.72
N LEU A 66 -17.32 -2.88 10.86
CA LEU A 66 -18.44 -3.07 9.93
C LEU A 66 -19.76 -3.36 10.68
N GLU A 67 -19.73 -4.14 11.75
CA GLU A 67 -20.91 -4.42 12.59
C GLU A 67 -21.44 -3.17 13.31
N LYS A 68 -20.55 -2.25 13.67
CA LYS A 68 -20.98 -0.95 14.20
C LYS A 68 -21.65 -0.10 13.12
N LEU A 69 -21.15 -0.15 11.89
CA LEU A 69 -21.70 0.59 10.76
C LEU A 69 -23.03 0.01 10.28
N SER A 70 -23.25 -1.29 10.40
CA SER A 70 -24.56 -1.90 10.09
C SER A 70 -25.66 -1.45 11.02
N ASN A 71 -25.31 -1.09 12.25
CA ASN A 71 -26.23 -0.55 13.26
C ASN A 71 -26.36 0.98 13.18
N ALA A 72 -25.56 1.64 12.35
CA ALA A 72 -25.58 3.08 12.15
C ALA A 72 -26.53 3.48 11.00
N ASP A 73 -26.81 4.78 10.86
CA ASP A 73 -27.65 5.28 9.77
C ASP A 73 -27.01 4.97 8.40
N PRO A 74 -27.68 4.19 7.53
CA PRO A 74 -27.16 3.79 6.22
C PRO A 74 -27.16 4.93 5.19
N THR A 75 -27.76 6.08 5.52
CA THR A 75 -27.78 7.28 4.66
C THR A 75 -26.73 8.32 5.05
N ALA A 76 -26.10 8.18 6.22
CA ALA A 76 -25.08 9.11 6.66
C ALA A 76 -23.83 9.01 5.79
N ASP A 77 -23.37 10.14 5.26
CA ASP A 77 -22.18 10.22 4.39
C ASP A 77 -20.94 9.57 5.00
N ARG A 78 -20.77 9.66 6.33
CA ARG A 78 -19.67 9.01 7.05
C ARG A 78 -19.76 7.49 6.97
N THR A 79 -20.95 6.92 7.10
CA THR A 79 -21.20 5.48 6.98
C THR A 79 -20.88 5.02 5.56
N ILE A 80 -21.44 5.70 4.56
CA ILE A 80 -21.24 5.40 3.13
C ILE A 80 -19.76 5.48 2.76
N HIS A 81 -19.07 6.55 3.17
CA HIS A 81 -17.64 6.71 2.90
C HIS A 81 -16.83 5.58 3.54
N THR A 82 -17.12 5.24 4.80
CA THR A 82 -16.37 4.19 5.50
C THR A 82 -16.57 2.84 4.83
N LEU A 83 -17.79 2.49 4.43
CA LEU A 83 -18.12 1.25 3.71
C LEU A 83 -17.36 1.12 2.39
N ARG A 84 -17.39 2.19 1.58
CA ARG A 84 -16.66 2.24 0.31
C ARG A 84 -15.15 2.16 0.50
N SER A 85 -14.66 2.66 1.63
CA SER A 85 -13.26 2.63 2.02
C SER A 85 -12.88 1.43 2.90
N SER A 86 -13.69 0.36 3.00
CA SER A 86 -13.33 -0.81 3.82
C SER A 86 -11.96 -1.39 3.41
N ASN A 87 -11.23 -1.93 4.39
CA ASN A 87 -9.96 -2.63 4.15
C ASN A 87 -10.19 -4.11 3.77
N LEU A 88 -11.41 -4.62 3.86
CA LEU A 88 -11.72 -6.03 3.57
C LEU A 88 -11.20 -6.50 2.20
N PRO A 89 -11.34 -5.75 1.09
CA PRO A 89 -10.80 -6.17 -0.20
C PRO A 89 -9.28 -6.42 -0.15
N PHE A 90 -8.54 -5.61 0.62
CA PHE A 90 -7.11 -5.81 0.84
C PHE A 90 -6.83 -7.09 1.63
N TYR A 91 -7.52 -7.31 2.75
CA TYR A 91 -7.33 -8.53 3.54
C TYR A 91 -7.67 -9.80 2.77
N THR A 92 -8.76 -9.79 2.00
CA THR A 92 -9.10 -10.91 1.10
C THR A 92 -8.00 -11.14 0.06
N ALA A 93 -7.46 -10.08 -0.55
CA ALA A 93 -6.39 -10.19 -1.53
C ALA A 93 -5.10 -10.77 -0.92
N VAL A 94 -4.71 -10.30 0.27
CA VAL A 94 -3.57 -10.85 1.03
C VAL A 94 -3.78 -12.33 1.33
N TRP A 95 -4.96 -12.71 1.83
CA TRP A 95 -5.24 -14.11 2.13
C TRP A 95 -5.26 -14.99 0.88
N THR A 96 -5.83 -14.49 -0.22
CA THR A 96 -5.84 -15.20 -1.50
C THR A 96 -4.42 -15.44 -2.02
N ALA A 97 -3.55 -14.43 -1.97
CA ALA A 97 -2.15 -14.58 -2.33
C ALA A 97 -1.41 -15.54 -1.38
N ALA A 98 -1.73 -15.53 -0.09
CA ALA A 98 -1.13 -16.46 0.86
C ALA A 98 -1.51 -17.92 0.59
N LYS A 99 -2.74 -18.18 0.12
CA LYS A 99 -3.19 -19.53 -0.25
C LYS A 99 -2.42 -20.13 -1.44
N SER A 100 -1.87 -19.31 -2.32
CA SER A 100 -0.99 -19.77 -3.40
C SER A 100 0.47 -19.94 -2.98
N CYS A 101 0.84 -19.48 -1.78
CA CYS A 101 2.20 -19.58 -1.26
C CYS A 101 2.40 -20.88 -0.45
N THR A 102 3.65 -21.34 -0.38
CA THR A 102 4.06 -22.45 0.49
C THR A 102 5.07 -21.97 1.53
N GLY A 103 5.11 -22.59 2.71
CA GLY A 103 6.08 -22.21 3.75
C GLY A 103 5.87 -20.79 4.27
N LEU A 104 4.61 -20.40 4.53
CA LEU A 104 4.26 -19.11 5.12
C LEU A 104 4.99 -18.91 6.45
N VAL A 105 5.53 -17.71 6.66
CA VAL A 105 6.28 -17.33 7.87
C VAL A 105 5.57 -16.23 8.63
N THR A 106 5.13 -15.18 7.95
CA THR A 106 4.57 -13.99 8.60
C THR A 106 3.71 -13.18 7.65
N PHE A 107 2.81 -12.39 8.23
CA PHE A 107 1.94 -11.45 7.56
C PHE A 107 2.22 -10.03 8.06
N ASN A 108 2.18 -9.05 7.16
CA ASN A 108 2.32 -7.61 7.47
C ASN A 108 3.57 -7.26 8.29
N LYS A 109 4.72 -7.83 7.94
CA LYS A 109 5.99 -7.58 8.65
C LYS A 109 6.73 -6.39 8.07
N ARG A 110 7.24 -5.54 8.96
CA ARG A 110 8.11 -4.42 8.58
C ARG A 110 9.58 -4.82 8.74
N PHE A 111 10.32 -4.68 7.65
CA PHE A 111 11.76 -4.87 7.61
C PHE A 111 12.45 -3.52 7.62
N TYR A 112 13.61 -3.46 8.29
CA TYR A 112 14.40 -2.26 8.43
C TYR A 112 15.82 -2.54 7.97
N TRP A 113 16.42 -1.59 7.26
CA TRP A 113 17.82 -1.66 6.84
C TRP A 113 18.44 -0.27 6.91
N ASP A 114 19.76 -0.23 6.99
CA ASP A 114 20.50 1.03 6.97
C ASP A 114 20.76 1.45 5.52
N ALA A 115 20.40 2.70 5.19
CA ALA A 115 20.79 3.25 3.90
C ALA A 115 22.30 3.49 3.87
N GLN A 116 22.93 3.12 2.76
CA GLN A 116 24.30 3.49 2.48
C GLN A 116 24.44 5.02 2.59
N PRO A 117 25.49 5.53 3.27
CA PRO A 117 25.71 6.97 3.38
C PRO A 117 25.92 7.56 1.98
N ALA A 118 25.25 8.68 1.70
CA ALA A 118 25.47 9.41 0.46
C ALA A 118 26.95 9.80 0.34
N ARG A 119 27.51 9.77 -0.89
CA ARG A 119 28.92 10.11 -1.15
C ARG A 119 29.32 11.50 -0.63
N ASP A 120 28.34 12.41 -0.47
CA ASP A 120 28.52 13.78 0.03
C ASP A 120 28.01 14.01 1.47
N ALA A 121 27.78 12.94 2.25
CA ALA A 121 27.28 13.08 3.62
C ALA A 121 28.31 13.80 4.50
N LYS A 122 27.89 14.89 5.17
CA LYS A 122 28.71 15.60 6.16
C LYS A 122 29.24 14.60 7.20
N ARG A 123 30.56 14.65 7.46
CA ARG A 123 31.25 13.83 8.48
C ARG A 123 30.47 13.87 9.80
N GLY A 124 29.89 12.73 10.19
CA GLY A 124 29.10 12.57 11.42
C GLY A 124 27.59 12.37 11.22
N ALA A 125 27.06 12.41 9.99
CA ALA A 125 25.66 12.07 9.72
C ALA A 125 25.39 10.58 9.97
N LYS A 126 24.46 10.25 10.88
CA LYS A 126 23.99 8.87 11.10
C LYS A 126 23.27 8.37 9.83
N PRO A 127 23.45 7.10 9.44
CA PRO A 127 22.73 6.54 8.29
C PRO A 127 21.22 6.62 8.53
N LYS A 128 20.48 7.06 7.51
CA LYS A 128 19.02 7.12 7.57
C LYS A 128 18.49 5.69 7.49
N ARG A 129 17.91 5.20 8.59
CA ARG A 129 17.27 3.89 8.64
C ARG A 129 16.05 3.88 7.73
N ARG A 130 16.04 2.98 6.76
CA ARG A 130 14.91 2.75 5.84
C ARG A 130 14.05 1.59 6.34
N SER A 131 12.83 1.51 5.81
CA SER A 131 11.93 0.42 6.13
C SER A 131 10.95 0.13 5.00
N ALA A 132 10.58 -1.13 4.85
CA ALA A 132 9.60 -1.62 3.90
C ALA A 132 8.63 -2.53 4.64
N LEU A 133 7.34 -2.43 4.30
CA LEU A 133 6.31 -3.30 4.84
C LEU A 133 5.98 -4.36 3.80
N VAL A 134 6.16 -5.62 4.18
CA VAL A 134 5.88 -6.80 3.39
C VAL A 134 4.58 -7.41 3.88
N ASP A 135 3.67 -7.74 2.97
CA ASP A 135 2.34 -8.23 3.37
C ASP A 135 2.36 -9.73 3.66
N ILE A 136 3.21 -10.51 2.96
CA ILE A 136 3.39 -11.95 3.18
C ILE A 136 4.86 -12.30 3.02
N VAL A 137 5.40 -13.11 3.93
CA VAL A 137 6.69 -13.78 3.73
C VAL A 137 6.44 -15.29 3.69
N ALA A 138 6.93 -15.93 2.63
CA ALA A 138 6.74 -17.33 2.31
C ALA A 138 8.07 -18.01 1.95
N GLN A 139 8.00 -19.29 1.56
CA GLN A 139 9.15 -20.14 1.23
C GLN A 139 10.23 -20.09 2.32
N ASP A 140 9.83 -20.24 3.57
CA ASP A 140 10.72 -20.21 4.74
C ASP A 140 11.56 -18.91 4.84
N GLY A 141 11.06 -17.81 4.28
CA GLY A 141 11.70 -16.49 4.29
C GLY A 141 12.24 -16.04 2.94
N ALA A 142 12.28 -16.93 1.94
CA ALA A 142 12.86 -16.64 0.64
C ALA A 142 11.92 -15.87 -0.30
N GLU A 143 10.61 -15.88 -0.08
CA GLU A 143 9.65 -15.20 -0.95
C GLU A 143 8.92 -14.07 -0.19
N TRP A 144 8.97 -12.85 -0.72
CA TRP A 144 8.39 -11.67 -0.10
C TRP A 144 7.30 -11.08 -0.98
N VAL A 145 6.04 -11.21 -0.59
CA VAL A 145 4.90 -10.72 -1.38
C VAL A 145 4.40 -9.39 -0.83
N LYS A 146 4.25 -8.42 -1.73
CA LYS A 146 3.52 -7.19 -1.50
C LYS A 146 2.21 -7.20 -2.29
N VAL A 147 1.11 -6.89 -1.62
CA VAL A 147 -0.20 -6.77 -2.22
C VAL A 147 -0.61 -5.30 -2.33
N SER A 148 -0.71 -4.80 -3.56
CA SER A 148 -1.25 -3.48 -3.86
C SER A 148 -2.70 -3.58 -4.33
N THR A 149 -3.59 -2.80 -3.73
CA THR A 149 -4.99 -2.64 -4.16
C THR A 149 -5.26 -1.23 -4.70
N VAL A 150 -4.22 -0.53 -5.18
CA VAL A 150 -4.37 0.84 -5.71
C VAL A 150 -5.24 0.82 -6.97
N THR A 151 -6.18 1.76 -7.09
CA THR A 151 -7.04 1.85 -8.27
C THR A 151 -6.28 2.32 -9.51
N GLU A 152 -6.75 1.90 -10.68
CA GLU A 152 -6.25 2.38 -11.96
C GLU A 152 -6.33 3.91 -12.04
N THR A 153 -7.45 4.50 -11.65
CA THR A 153 -7.63 5.96 -11.58
C THR A 153 -6.55 6.64 -10.74
N ARG A 154 -6.26 6.09 -9.55
CA ARG A 154 -5.22 6.65 -8.67
C ARG A 154 -3.83 6.54 -9.32
N LEU A 155 -3.53 5.42 -9.97
CA LEU A 155 -2.27 5.27 -10.70
C LEU A 155 -2.18 6.22 -11.88
N LEU A 156 -3.26 6.43 -12.64
CA LEU A 156 -3.32 7.41 -13.72
C LEU A 156 -3.07 8.83 -13.22
N PHE A 157 -3.65 9.21 -12.07
CA PHE A 157 -3.35 10.50 -11.45
C PHE A 157 -1.90 10.62 -10.99
N GLU A 158 -1.32 9.56 -10.41
CA GLU A 158 0.09 9.55 -10.02
C GLU A 158 1.02 9.66 -11.24
N LEU A 159 0.68 8.94 -12.32
CA LEU A 159 1.36 9.00 -13.61
C LEU A 159 1.30 10.40 -14.22
N ALA A 160 0.10 10.99 -14.30
CA ALA A 160 -0.07 12.34 -14.82
C ALA A 160 0.70 13.38 -13.99
N LYS A 161 0.65 13.27 -12.65
CA LYS A 161 1.42 14.12 -11.75
C LYS A 161 2.93 13.96 -11.94
N ALA A 162 3.37 12.77 -12.34
CA ALA A 162 4.75 12.47 -12.66
C ALA A 162 5.22 13.05 -14.01
N GLY A 163 4.34 13.75 -14.74
CA GLY A 163 4.66 14.22 -16.09
C GLY A 163 4.70 13.09 -17.11
N TRP A 164 4.06 11.95 -16.80
CA TRP A 164 3.84 10.88 -17.77
C TRP A 164 2.71 11.31 -18.70
N GLU A 165 3.03 12.13 -19.69
CA GLU A 165 2.24 12.17 -20.92
C GLU A 165 2.43 10.79 -21.55
N CYS A 166 1.37 9.97 -21.59
CA CYS A 166 1.38 8.80 -22.45
C CYS A 166 1.66 9.32 -23.85
N GLY A 167 2.91 9.18 -24.30
CA GLY A 167 3.27 9.36 -25.70
C GLY A 167 2.46 8.34 -26.48
N ASP A 168 1.28 8.76 -26.92
CA ASP A 168 0.66 8.19 -28.10
C ASP A 168 1.63 8.49 -29.23
N SER A 169 2.57 7.57 -29.41
CA SER A 169 3.45 7.54 -30.57
C SER A 169 2.57 7.20 -31.77
N THR A 170 1.76 8.17 -32.20
CA THR A 170 1.35 8.26 -33.59
C THR A 170 2.62 8.58 -34.37
N ASP A 171 3.24 7.51 -34.85
CA ASP A 171 4.24 7.51 -35.90
C ASP A 171 3.59 8.05 -37.18
N ASP A 172 3.45 9.38 -37.25
CA ASP A 172 3.28 10.08 -38.53
C ASP A 172 4.68 10.33 -39.08
N SER A 173 5.21 9.28 -39.69
CA SER A 173 6.34 9.37 -40.60
C SER A 173 5.93 10.18 -41.83
N GLU A 174 6.06 11.51 -41.78
CA GLU A 174 6.16 12.32 -43.00
C GLU A 174 7.63 12.68 -43.26
N GLU A 175 8.16 12.05 -44.31
CA GLU A 175 9.33 12.52 -45.06
C GLU A 175 9.05 13.96 -45.55
N ASP A 176 9.96 14.92 -45.33
CA ASP A 176 10.81 15.46 -46.41
C ASP A 176 11.54 16.77 -46.05
N ASP A 177 12.80 16.78 -46.48
CA ASP A 177 13.60 17.86 -47.05
C ASP A 177 14.32 18.98 -46.25
N GLU A 178 15.46 19.34 -46.85
CA GLU A 178 16.66 19.93 -46.27
C GLU A 178 16.70 21.47 -46.11
N ARG A 179 17.69 21.92 -45.30
CA ARG A 179 18.58 23.10 -45.42
C ARG A 179 18.23 24.47 -44.77
N ARG A 180 19.13 24.82 -43.82
CA ARG A 180 19.91 26.08 -43.61
C ARG A 180 19.60 26.98 -42.39
N ASP A 181 20.51 26.86 -41.41
CA ASP A 181 21.42 27.89 -40.87
C ASP A 181 20.86 29.24 -40.35
N ARG A 182 21.00 29.47 -39.04
CA ARG A 182 21.77 30.63 -38.51
C ARG A 182 21.98 30.59 -36.99
N SER A 183 23.25 30.69 -36.64
CA SER A 183 23.86 30.90 -35.32
C SER A 183 23.20 31.98 -34.44
N HIS A 184 22.83 31.62 -33.21
CA HIS A 184 22.92 32.52 -32.05
C HIS A 184 23.34 31.73 -30.81
N GLY A 185 24.56 32.00 -30.36
CA GLY A 185 25.11 31.45 -29.13
C GLY A 185 24.43 32.05 -27.91
N SER A 186 23.99 31.20 -27.00
CA SER A 186 23.75 31.56 -25.61
C SER A 186 24.16 30.40 -24.72
N ARG A 187 25.25 30.65 -23.98
CA ARG A 187 25.68 30.09 -22.69
C ARG A 187 25.17 28.69 -22.34
N ALA A 188 26.14 27.79 -22.24
CA ALA A 188 26.09 26.55 -21.47
C ALA A 188 25.29 26.75 -20.17
N ALA A 189 24.02 26.35 -20.22
CA ALA A 189 23.34 25.87 -19.04
C ALA A 189 23.90 24.47 -18.84
N GLU A 190 24.75 24.32 -17.82
CA GLU A 190 25.04 23.03 -17.20
C GLU A 190 23.70 22.47 -16.73
N GLY A 191 23.04 21.76 -17.64
CA GLY A 191 21.91 20.90 -17.33
C GLY A 191 22.47 19.82 -16.43
N ASN A 192 22.19 19.95 -15.15
CA ASN A 192 22.32 18.90 -14.16
C ASN A 192 21.53 17.68 -14.65
N SER A 193 22.15 16.83 -15.47
CA SER A 193 21.59 15.62 -16.08
C SER A 193 21.51 14.48 -15.06
N GLN A 194 21.19 14.80 -13.82
CA GLN A 194 21.17 13.87 -12.71
C GLN A 194 19.90 14.05 -11.89
N ASP A 195 18.76 14.11 -12.60
CA ASP A 195 17.48 13.65 -12.07
C ASP A 195 16.55 13.24 -13.23
N SER A 196 17.02 12.32 -14.09
CA SER A 196 16.10 11.50 -14.90
C SER A 196 15.51 10.37 -14.05
N SER A 197 15.30 10.59 -12.74
CA SER A 197 14.49 9.67 -11.93
C SER A 197 13.04 10.07 -12.15
N ALA A 198 12.52 9.65 -13.32
CA ALA A 198 11.12 9.76 -13.74
C ALA A 198 10.22 9.82 -12.53
N ALA A 199 9.52 10.94 -12.32
CA ALA A 199 8.85 11.27 -11.07
C ALA A 199 8.17 10.04 -10.46
N LYS A 200 8.87 9.43 -9.50
CA LYS A 200 8.66 8.01 -9.21
C LYS A 200 7.31 7.80 -8.55
N ILE A 201 6.41 7.13 -9.27
CA ILE A 201 5.14 6.59 -8.79
C ILE A 201 5.40 5.88 -7.45
N GLU A 202 4.51 6.04 -6.47
CA GLU A 202 4.75 5.54 -5.11
C GLU A 202 4.96 4.02 -5.09
N LEU A 203 4.22 3.30 -5.95
CA LEU A 203 4.31 1.85 -6.07
C LEU A 203 5.67 1.38 -6.62
N VAL A 204 6.27 2.15 -7.54
CA VAL A 204 7.62 1.87 -8.06
C VAL A 204 8.67 2.06 -6.97
N LYS A 205 8.59 3.15 -6.19
CA LYS A 205 9.50 3.37 -5.05
C LYS A 205 9.42 2.21 -4.06
N LEU A 206 8.20 1.74 -3.80
CA LEU A 206 7.97 0.64 -2.88
C LEU A 206 8.58 -0.67 -3.41
N ALA A 207 8.48 -0.95 -4.72
CA ALA A 207 9.15 -2.10 -5.32
C ALA A 207 10.68 -2.02 -5.17
N GLN A 208 11.28 -0.85 -5.39
CA GLN A 208 12.73 -0.65 -5.19
C GLN A 208 13.16 -0.82 -3.72
N ASP A 209 12.40 -0.25 -2.78
CA ASP A 209 12.66 -0.40 -1.35
C ASP A 209 12.54 -1.86 -0.92
N LEU A 210 11.57 -2.62 -1.46
CA LEU A 210 11.44 -4.05 -1.23
C LEU A 210 12.63 -4.84 -1.81
N LYS A 211 13.02 -4.58 -3.07
CA LYS A 211 14.20 -5.19 -3.70
C LYS A 211 15.44 -4.99 -2.82
N THR A 212 15.65 -3.77 -2.34
CA THR A 212 16.78 -3.42 -1.47
C THR A 212 16.72 -4.12 -0.11
N ALA A 213 15.52 -4.20 0.48
CA ALA A 213 15.32 -4.87 1.76
C ALA A 213 15.53 -6.39 1.65
N ALA A 214 15.04 -6.99 0.57
CA ALA A 214 15.13 -8.41 0.30
C ALA A 214 16.56 -8.83 -0.05
N SER A 215 17.30 -8.03 -0.84
CA SER A 215 18.71 -8.29 -1.15
C SER A 215 19.60 -8.25 0.10
N SER A 216 19.28 -7.37 1.05
CA SER A 216 19.92 -7.32 2.37
C SER A 216 19.67 -8.59 3.20
N THR A 217 18.63 -9.37 2.86
CA THR A 217 18.14 -10.53 3.63
C THR A 217 18.20 -11.85 2.83
N ARG A 218 18.73 -11.84 1.59
CA ARG A 218 18.75 -12.97 0.63
C ARG A 218 17.37 -13.54 0.25
N GLY A 219 16.36 -12.69 0.04
CA GLY A 219 15.03 -13.09 -0.43
C GLY A 219 14.73 -12.64 -1.87
N PHE A 220 13.87 -13.37 -2.57
CA PHE A 220 13.16 -12.94 -3.77
C PHE A 220 11.96 -12.08 -3.39
N THR A 221 11.60 -11.13 -4.24
CA THR A 221 10.47 -10.22 -4.01
C THR A 221 9.39 -10.47 -5.06
N THR A 222 8.14 -10.35 -4.67
CA THR A 222 6.96 -10.47 -5.51
C THR A 222 6.05 -9.28 -5.23
N VAL A 223 5.63 -8.55 -6.25
CA VAL A 223 4.78 -7.36 -6.10
C VAL A 223 3.49 -7.58 -6.87
N SER A 224 2.33 -7.31 -6.26
CA SER A 224 1.08 -7.21 -7.03
C SER A 224 0.83 -5.76 -7.47
N SER A 225 0.38 -5.57 -8.71
CA SER A 225 0.18 -4.24 -9.31
C SER A 225 -0.89 -4.25 -10.40
N ASN A 226 -1.24 -3.09 -10.95
CA ASN A 226 -2.07 -2.98 -12.16
C ASN A 226 -1.19 -3.09 -13.42
N ARG A 227 -1.81 -3.38 -14.58
CA ARG A 227 -1.10 -3.69 -15.83
C ARG A 227 -0.10 -2.61 -16.27
N THR A 228 -0.49 -1.34 -16.21
CA THR A 228 0.39 -0.23 -16.63
C THR A 228 1.60 -0.11 -15.72
N VAL A 229 1.41 -0.21 -14.40
CA VAL A 229 2.51 -0.09 -13.44
C VAL A 229 3.35 -1.36 -13.39
N ALA A 230 2.79 -2.53 -13.70
CA ALA A 230 3.56 -3.76 -13.83
C ALA A 230 4.68 -3.59 -14.87
N LYS A 231 4.35 -3.09 -16.07
CA LYS A 231 5.35 -2.81 -17.12
C LYS A 231 6.41 -1.79 -16.70
N LEU A 232 6.01 -0.77 -15.92
CA LEU A 232 6.96 0.23 -15.42
C LEU A 232 7.90 -0.34 -14.36
N ILE A 233 7.38 -1.19 -13.47
CA ILE A 233 8.22 -1.90 -12.50
C ILE A 233 9.19 -2.81 -13.26
N GLU A 234 8.71 -3.58 -14.23
CA GLU A 234 9.55 -4.43 -15.08
C GLU A 234 10.68 -3.62 -15.75
N SER A 235 10.35 -2.54 -16.46
CA SER A 235 11.34 -1.66 -17.13
C SER A 235 12.36 -1.06 -16.18
N ILE A 236 11.93 -0.48 -15.05
CA ILE A 236 12.82 0.18 -14.09
C ILE A 236 13.73 -0.84 -13.40
N VAL A 237 13.20 -2.02 -13.13
CA VAL A 237 13.98 -3.10 -12.54
C VAL A 237 15.02 -3.59 -13.53
N GLU A 238 14.67 -3.81 -14.80
CA GLU A 238 15.59 -4.19 -15.87
C GLU A 238 16.71 -3.16 -16.05
N GLU A 239 16.39 -1.86 -16.00
CA GLU A 239 17.39 -0.77 -16.04
C GLU A 239 18.34 -0.77 -14.83
N GLU A 240 17.86 -1.17 -13.65
CA GLU A 240 18.65 -1.25 -12.42
C GLU A 240 19.33 -2.62 -12.22
N MET A 241 19.24 -3.56 -13.17
CA MET A 241 19.98 -4.84 -13.09
C MET A 241 21.43 -4.64 -13.52
N GLU A 242 22.37 -4.95 -12.63
CA GLU A 242 23.81 -4.82 -12.91
C GLU A 242 24.45 -6.15 -13.35
N GLY A 243 23.71 -7.28 -13.34
CA GLY A 243 24.22 -8.60 -13.75
C GLY A 243 23.16 -9.55 -14.32
N GLU A 244 23.57 -10.44 -15.22
CA GLU A 244 22.68 -11.40 -15.93
C GLU A 244 21.97 -12.41 -15.02
N GLU A 245 22.50 -12.67 -13.80
CA GLU A 245 21.87 -13.56 -12.82
C GLU A 245 20.94 -12.83 -11.84
N GLU A 246 20.91 -11.50 -11.85
CA GLU A 246 20.02 -10.73 -10.99
C GLU A 246 18.60 -10.82 -11.54
N ARG A 247 17.65 -11.30 -10.72
CA ARG A 247 16.24 -11.33 -11.09
C ARG A 247 15.45 -10.27 -10.33
N GLY A 248 14.60 -9.60 -11.07
CA GLY A 248 13.64 -8.62 -10.60
C GLY A 248 12.53 -9.23 -9.76
N PRO A 249 11.72 -8.41 -9.07
CA PRO A 249 10.53 -8.91 -8.44
C PRO A 249 9.52 -9.45 -9.45
N ASP A 250 8.88 -10.57 -9.14
CA ASP A 250 7.78 -11.08 -9.96
C ASP A 250 6.55 -10.18 -9.78
N VAL A 251 5.93 -9.73 -10.89
CA VAL A 251 4.78 -8.82 -10.84
C VAL A 251 3.49 -9.51 -11.27
N TRP A 252 2.45 -9.44 -10.43
CA TRP A 252 1.16 -10.12 -10.65
C TRP A 252 0.01 -9.12 -10.62
N LEU A 253 -1.03 -9.35 -11.43
CA LEU A 253 -2.18 -8.45 -11.45
C LEU A 253 -3.18 -8.79 -10.35
N CYS A 254 -3.40 -7.84 -9.43
CA CYS A 254 -4.47 -7.97 -8.44
C CYS A 254 -5.79 -7.52 -9.06
N GLY A 255 -6.76 -8.43 -9.19
CA GLY A 255 -8.08 -8.13 -9.76
C GLY A 255 -8.98 -7.28 -8.84
N THR A 256 -8.54 -6.94 -7.64
CA THR A 256 -9.34 -6.21 -6.65
C THR A 256 -8.63 -4.89 -6.28
N ALA A 257 -9.20 -3.77 -6.70
CA ALA A 257 -8.72 -2.45 -6.30
C ALA A 257 -9.64 -1.83 -5.24
N ARG A 258 -9.05 -1.14 -4.25
CA ARG A 258 -9.75 -0.40 -3.20
C ARG A 258 -9.85 1.06 -3.60
N SER A 259 -11.06 1.61 -3.63
CA SER A 259 -11.26 3.04 -3.91
C SER A 259 -10.66 3.90 -2.80
N LEU A 260 -9.53 4.54 -3.10
CA LEU A 260 -8.92 5.55 -2.26
C LEU A 260 -9.42 6.91 -2.71
N LEU A 261 -10.67 7.25 -2.37
CA LEU A 261 -11.15 8.62 -2.56
C LEU A 261 -10.30 9.53 -1.67
N GLY A 262 -9.45 10.34 -2.32
CA GLY A 262 -8.62 11.32 -1.63
C GLY A 262 -9.49 12.36 -0.96
N LYS A 263 -9.22 12.66 0.31
CA LYS A 263 -9.70 13.89 0.92
C LYS A 263 -8.98 15.04 0.20
N GLU A 264 -9.69 15.80 -0.64
CA GLU A 264 -9.16 17.06 -1.10
C GLU A 264 -8.89 17.93 0.12
N LYS A 265 -7.61 18.31 0.27
CA LYS A 265 -7.17 19.18 1.35
C LYS A 265 -7.63 20.60 0.98
N GLY A 266 -8.86 20.95 1.36
CA GLY A 266 -9.37 22.31 1.24
C GLY A 266 -8.39 23.28 1.89
N THR A 267 -7.78 24.14 1.08
CA THR A 267 -7.06 25.32 1.54
C THR A 267 -8.09 26.25 2.20
N GLY A 268 -8.09 26.26 3.53
CA GLY A 268 -8.88 27.16 4.36
C GLY A 268 -8.14 27.35 5.67
N GLU A 269 -7.91 28.61 6.01
CA GLU A 269 -6.94 29.11 6.97
C GLU A 269 -7.19 28.68 8.43
N GLY A 270 -6.10 28.42 9.15
CA GLY A 270 -5.92 28.78 10.56
C GLY A 270 -6.76 28.07 11.64
N SER A 271 -6.26 26.96 12.17
CA SER A 271 -6.13 26.80 13.64
C SER A 271 -5.19 25.64 13.99
N ASN A 272 -4.15 25.98 14.72
CA ASN A 272 -3.07 25.15 15.22
C ASN A 272 -3.54 24.30 16.42
N VAL A 273 -3.51 22.96 16.36
CA VAL A 273 -3.37 22.09 17.55
C VAL A 273 -2.54 20.86 17.20
N ILE A 274 -1.56 20.61 18.07
CA ILE A 274 -0.41 19.72 17.96
C ILE A 274 -0.78 18.25 18.27
N GLY A 275 0.03 17.34 17.74
CA GLY A 275 -0.07 15.89 17.73
C GLY A 275 -0.46 15.18 19.05
N GLY A 276 -1.25 14.12 18.89
CA GLY A 276 -1.50 13.10 19.92
C GLY A 276 -0.67 11.85 19.64
N GLY A 277 0.55 11.82 20.18
CA GLY A 277 1.36 10.61 20.29
C GLY A 277 0.77 9.67 21.33
N PHE A 278 0.71 8.39 21.00
CA PHE A 278 0.42 7.32 21.95
C PHE A 278 1.59 7.17 22.92
N ARG A 279 1.40 7.58 24.17
CA ARG A 279 2.08 7.08 25.38
C ARG A 279 1.39 7.67 26.61
N TYR A 280 0.93 6.81 27.51
CA TYR A 280 0.98 7.02 28.95
C TYR A 280 1.19 5.64 29.58
N ASP A 281 2.42 5.40 30.03
CA ASP A 281 2.66 4.73 31.30
C ASP A 281 2.63 5.85 32.35
N GLU A 282 1.94 5.65 33.47
CA GLU A 282 2.46 5.96 34.81
C GLU A 282 1.48 5.48 35.89
N ASP A 283 2.05 4.72 36.81
CA ASP A 283 1.56 4.36 38.13
C ASP A 283 1.32 5.63 38.99
N GLU A 284 0.26 5.65 39.81
CA GLU A 284 0.37 5.81 41.28
C GLU A 284 -1.01 5.86 41.98
N ASN A 285 -1.10 5.01 43.00
CA ASN A 285 -1.84 5.03 44.27
C ASN A 285 -2.90 6.10 44.59
N ASP A 286 -4.00 5.64 45.19
CA ASP A 286 -4.55 6.07 46.51
C ASP A 286 -5.69 5.06 46.85
N ASP A 287 -5.53 4.16 47.81
CA ASP A 287 -5.83 4.30 49.26
C ASP A 287 -7.30 4.67 49.57
N ASP A 288 -8.10 3.69 49.99
CA ASP A 288 -8.95 3.79 51.19
C ASP A 288 -9.40 2.40 51.65
N GLY A 289 -9.28 2.15 52.94
CA GLY A 289 -9.36 0.85 53.57
C GLY A 289 -10.68 0.51 54.24
N THR A 290 -10.77 -0.72 54.74
CA THR A 290 -11.65 -1.08 55.86
C THR A 290 -11.02 -2.19 56.70
N ASP A 291 -10.58 -1.77 57.89
CA ASP A 291 -10.84 -2.33 59.23
C ASP A 291 -10.77 -3.85 59.46
N GLY A 292 -9.83 -4.23 60.33
CA GLY A 292 -9.66 -5.54 60.92
C GLY A 292 -8.91 -5.44 62.25
N ARG A 293 -9.66 -5.16 63.33
CA ARG A 293 -9.41 -5.49 64.75
C ARG A 293 -8.07 -6.16 65.08
N GLU A 294 -7.31 -5.55 65.99
CA GLU A 294 -6.89 -6.21 67.24
C GLU A 294 -6.45 -5.17 68.29
N GLN A 295 -7.10 -5.28 69.47
CA GLN A 295 -6.81 -4.69 70.79
C GLN A 295 -7.20 -3.23 71.06
#